data_AF-A0A645I4X6-F1
#
_entry.id   AF-A0A645I4X6-F1
#
_cell.length_a   1.000
_cell.length_b   1.000
_cell.length_c   1.000
_cell.angle_alpha   90.00
_cell.angle_beta   90.00
_cell.angle_gamma   90.00
#
_symmetry.space_group_name_H-M   'P 1'
#
loop_
_entity.id
_entity.type
_entity.pdbx_description
1 polymer ?
#
loop_
_entity_poly.entity_id
_entity_poly.type
_entity_poly.pdbx_seq_one_letter_code
_entity_poly.pdbx_strand_id
1 'polypeptide(L)' 'MPREYRTIQEVAGPLMMVEGVTGVAYDELGEIETASGEVRRCKVLEVNGTDETITAAAAGKE' A
#
# COMPACT_ATOMS: atom_id res chain seq x y z
N MET A 1 11.75 -13.28 0.37
CA MET A 1 10.57 -13.46 1.24
C MET A 1 9.68 -12.25 1.02
N PRO A 2 8.36 -12.41 0.82
CA PRO A 2 7.45 -11.27 0.76
C PRO A 2 7.47 -10.54 2.10
N ARG A 3 7.53 -9.20 2.07
CA ARG A 3 7.44 -8.36 3.27
C ARG A 3 5.97 -8.05 3.50
N GLU A 4 5.48 -8.31 4.72
CA GLU A 4 4.10 -8.02 5.11
C GLU A 4 4.08 -6.81 6.04
N TYR A 5 3.23 -5.84 5.74
CA TYR A 5 3.08 -4.60 6.51
C TYR A 5 1.63 -4.48 6.98
N ARG A 6 1.44 -4.16 8.27
CA ARG A 6 0.12 -3.98 8.91
C ARG A 6 -0.03 -2.58 9.50
N THR A 7 0.61 -1.62 8.88
CA THR A 7 0.82 -0.23 9.33
C THR A 7 -0.02 0.74 8.50
N ILE A 8 -1.30 0.40 8.35
CA ILE A 8 -2.28 1.20 7.62
C ILE A 8 -2.56 2.47 8.43
N GLN A 9 -2.35 3.64 7.85
CA GLN A 9 -2.65 4.91 8.50
C GLN A 9 -4.04 5.41 8.14
N GLU A 10 -4.34 5.48 6.84
CA GLU A 10 -5.58 6.07 6.34
C GLU A 10 -6.06 5.33 5.09
N VAL A 11 -7.39 5.28 4.93
CA VAL A 11 -8.05 4.78 3.73
C VAL A 11 -9.02 5.87 3.23
N ALA A 12 -8.75 6.39 2.03
CA ALA A 12 -9.54 7.42 1.37
C ALA A 12 -10.02 6.90 0.01
N GLY A 13 -11.16 6.20 0.00
CA GLY A 13 -11.72 5.60 -1.22
C GLY A 13 -10.76 4.55 -1.82
N PRO A 14 -10.26 4.73 -3.06
CA PRO A 14 -9.28 3.84 -3.68
C PRO A 14 -7.83 4.14 -3.26
N LEU A 15 -7.60 5.08 -2.34
CA LEU A 15 -6.26 5.43 -1.87
C LEU A 15 -6.04 4.92 -0.45
N MET A 16 -4.82 4.49 -0.16
CA MET A 16 -4.44 3.89 1.11
C MET A 16 -3.02 4.34 1.52
N MET A 17 -2.91 5.02 2.66
CA MET A 17 -1.61 5.42 3.19
C MET A 17 -1.06 4.31 4.09
N VAL A 18 0.19 3.90 3.85
CA VAL A 18 0.89 2.88 4.64
C VAL A 18 2.25 3.43 5.07
N GLU A 19 2.58 3.31 6.35
CA GLU A 19 3.86 3.81 6.90
C GLU A 19 4.79 2.68 7.31
N GLY A 20 6.08 2.99 7.48
CA GLY A 20 7.09 2.01 7.91
C GLY A 20 7.37 0.95 6.85
N VAL A 21 7.20 1.30 5.57
CA VAL A 21 7.44 0.41 4.44
C VAL A 21 8.80 0.72 3.86
N THR A 22 9.63 -0.32 3.70
CA THR A 22 11.02 -0.14 3.29
C THR A 22 11.33 -0.91 2.02
N GLY A 23 12.09 -0.30 1.11
CA GLY A 23 12.55 -0.93 -0.13
C GLY A 23 11.46 -1.09 -1.19
N VAL A 24 10.54 -0.13 -1.29
CA VAL A 24 9.45 -0.11 -2.28
C VAL A 24 9.64 1.09 -3.20
N ALA A 25 9.44 0.89 -4.50
CA ALA A 25 9.59 1.94 -5.50
C ALA A 25 8.24 2.48 -6.00
N TYR A 26 8.26 3.70 -6.56
CA TYR A 26 7.16 4.18 -7.39
C TYR A 26 6.88 3.18 -8.53
N ASP A 27 5.60 3.05 -8.91
CA ASP A 27 5.12 2.12 -9.94
C ASP A 27 5.16 0.63 -9.56
N GLU A 28 5.65 0.29 -8.35
CA GLU A 28 5.72 -1.08 -7.89
C GLU A 28 4.32 -1.68 -7.66
N LEU A 29 4.16 -2.95 -8.01
CA LEU A 29 2.92 -3.70 -7.82
C LEU A 29 2.95 -4.43 -6.49
N GLY A 30 1.85 -4.32 -5.75
CA GLY A 30 1.67 -4.99 -4.46
C GLY A 30 0.34 -5.72 -4.37
N GLU A 31 0.17 -6.44 -3.26
CA GLU A 31 -1.09 -7.08 -2.87
C GLU A 31 -1.46 -6.62 -1.47
N ILE A 32 -2.75 -6.40 -1.24
CA ILE A 32 -3.33 -6.01 0.05
C ILE A 32 -4.34 -7.07 0.42
N GLU A 33 -4.15 -7.69 1.57
CA GLU A 33 -5.16 -8.56 2.18
C GLU A 33 -6.03 -7.73 3.12
N THR A 34 -7.33 -7.73 2.88
CA THR A 34 -8.30 -7.08 3.76
C THR A 34 -8.66 -7.98 4.94
N ALA A 35 -9.23 -7.42 6.00
CA ALA A 35 -9.69 -8.20 7.15
C ALA A 35 -10.75 -9.27 6.79
N SER A 36 -11.43 -9.12 5.65
CA SER A 36 -12.37 -10.11 5.11
C SER A 36 -11.69 -11.30 4.42
N GLY A 37 -10.35 -11.28 4.26
CA GLY A 37 -9.57 -12.26 3.51
C GLY A 37 -9.56 -12.02 1.99
N GLU A 38 -10.12 -10.90 1.52
CA GLU A 38 -10.04 -10.55 0.10
C GLU A 38 -8.66 -9.96 -0.21
N VAL A 39 -7.99 -10.52 -1.21
CA VAL A 39 -6.70 -10.04 -1.73
C VAL A 39 -6.94 -9.15 -2.94
N ARG A 40 -6.44 -7.91 -2.86
CA ARG A 40 -6.53 -6.90 -3.92
C ARG A 40 -5.16 -6.53 -4.42
N ARG A 41 -5.03 -6.32 -5.73
CA ARG A 41 -3.80 -5.79 -6.32
C ARG A 41 -3.77 -4.28 -6.20
N CYS A 42 -2.61 -3.74 -5.84
CA CYS A 42 -2.39 -2.31 -5.70
C CYS A 42 -1.14 -1.89 -6.46
N LYS A 43 -1.01 -0.57 -6.64
CA LYS A 43 0.15 0.05 -7.25
C LYS A 43 0.61 1.22 -6.40
N VAL A 44 1.91 1.36 -6.24
CA VAL A 44 2.51 2.48 -5.52
C VAL A 44 2.41 3.73 -6.39
N LEU A 45 1.73 4.76 -5.88
CA LEU A 45 1.56 6.03 -6.58
C LEU A 45 2.51 7.11 -6.08
N GLU A 46 2.99 7.01 -4.83
CA GLU A 46 3.90 8.00 -4.27
C GLU A 46 4.77 7.37 -3.17
N VAL A 47 6.04 7.76 -3.15
CA VAL A 47 7.00 7.38 -2.11
C VAL A 47 7.62 8.66 -1.56
N ASN A 48 7.41 8.93 -0.28
CA ASN A 48 8.00 10.09 0.39
C ASN A 48 9.30 9.66 1.09
N GLY A 49 10.43 10.19 0.60
CA GLY A 49 11.78 9.75 1.01
C GLY A 49 12.25 10.24 2.38
N THR A 50 11.44 11.03 3.10
CA THR A 50 11.85 11.66 4.35
C THR A 50 11.56 10.83 5.59
N ASP A 51 10.65 9.84 5.52
CA ASP A 51 10.32 8.96 6.66
C ASP A 51 9.56 7.69 6.23
N GLU A 52 10.03 6.94 5.21
CA GLU A 52 9.48 5.59 4.89
C GLU A 52 7.93 5.53 4.74
N THR A 53 7.31 6.67 4.43
CA THR A 53 5.87 6.84 4.23
C THR A 53 5.56 6.55 2.78
N ILE A 54 4.71 5.57 2.55
CA ILE A 54 4.31 5.16 1.20
C ILE A 54 2.82 5.36 1.06
N THR A 55 2.44 6.11 0.03
CA THR A 55 1.04 6.23 -0.36
C THR A 55 0.78 5.19 -1.44
N ALA A 56 0.09 4.11 -1.08
CA ALA A 56 -0.31 3.07 -2.02
C ALA A 56 -1.74 3.33 -2.49
N ALA A 57 -2.01 3.28 -3.79
CA ALA A 57 -3.40 3.23 -4.24
C ALA A 57 -3.83 1.78 -4.33
N ALA A 58 -4.74 1.40 -3.44
CA ALA A 58 -5.49 0.17 -3.58
C ALA A 58 -6.52 0.40 -4.68
N ALA A 59 -6.29 -0.12 -5.89
CA ALA A 59 -7.31 -0.11 -6.92
C ALA A 59 -8.55 -0.86 -6.39
N GLY A 60 -9.48 -0.09 -5.81
CA GLY A 60 -10.82 -0.53 -5.50
C GLY A 60 -11.43 -0.90 -6.83
N LYS A 61 -11.65 -2.20 -7.02
CA LYS A 61 -12.49 -2.69 -8.10
C LYS A 61 -13.83 -1.95 -8.04
N GLU A 62 -14.24 -1.40 -9.16
CA GLU A 62 -15.64 -1.49 -9.56
C GLU A 62 -16.11 -2.96 -9.50
#